data_AF-A0A850LIH4-F1
#
_entry.id   AF-A0A850LIH4-F1
#
_cell.length_a   1.000
_cell.length_b   1.000
_cell.length_c   1.000
_cell.angle_alpha   90.00
_cell.angle_beta   90.00
_cell.angle_gamma   90.00
#
_symmetry.space_group_name_H-M   'P 1'
#
loop_
_entity.id
_entity.type
_entity.pdbx_description
1 polymer ?
#
loop_
_entity_poly.entity_id
_entity_poly.type
_entity_poly.pdbx_seq_one_letter_code
_entity_poly.pdbx_strand_id
1 'polypeptide(L)'
;MTRPNHEEPEMADENDKQAEALIAALAPKIAEAILPQITESVETQIKGVVTKNDELLDKLAKQKADDNHSKLLAAAESQYQARLDGNGLYQGRKPGDSIKIKKSDARSVSKYREAKALAEKEGVPLEIVAND
;
A
#
# COMPACT_ATOMS: atom_id res chain seq x y z
N MET A 1 -80.31 40.02 2.00
CA MET A 1 -79.32 39.91 0.92
C MET A 1 -78.22 38.98 1.40
N THR A 2 -78.32 37.71 1.06
CA THR A 2 -77.36 36.66 1.44
C THR A 2 -76.53 36.35 0.21
N ARG A 3 -75.22 36.62 0.25
CA ARG A 3 -74.26 36.12 -0.75
C ARG A 3 -73.69 34.81 -0.23
N PRO A 4 -73.80 33.68 -0.96
CA PRO A 4 -73.02 32.49 -0.67
C PRO A 4 -71.69 32.59 -1.42
N ASN A 5 -70.58 32.72 -0.72
CA ASN A 5 -69.24 32.52 -1.28
C ASN A 5 -68.64 31.30 -0.58
N HIS A 6 -68.76 30.14 -1.22
CA HIS A 6 -68.05 28.91 -0.87
C HIS A 6 -67.59 28.25 -2.17
N GLU A 7 -66.52 28.73 -2.78
CA GLU A 7 -65.91 28.11 -3.98
C GLU A 7 -64.41 27.77 -3.81
N GLU A 8 -63.81 28.01 -2.63
CA GLU A 8 -62.35 27.82 -2.44
C GLU A 8 -61.85 26.40 -2.05
N PRO A 9 -62.64 25.41 -1.58
CA PRO A 9 -62.09 24.10 -1.23
C PRO A 9 -61.95 23.10 -2.40
N GLU A 10 -62.78 23.16 -3.44
CA GLU A 10 -62.73 22.18 -4.56
C GLU A 10 -61.53 22.39 -5.51
N MET A 11 -61.17 23.65 -5.78
CA MET A 11 -60.06 23.99 -6.70
C MET A 11 -58.69 23.54 -6.18
N ALA A 12 -58.46 23.55 -4.86
CA ALA A 12 -57.24 23.05 -4.25
C ALA A 12 -57.15 21.51 -4.37
N ASP A 13 -58.29 20.85 -4.16
CA ASP A 13 -58.43 19.40 -4.20
C ASP A 13 -58.30 18.83 -5.63
N GLU A 14 -58.71 19.58 -6.65
CA GLU A 14 -58.46 19.26 -8.06
C GLU A 14 -57.00 19.46 -8.48
N ASN A 15 -56.36 20.53 -8.01
CA ASN A 15 -54.94 20.78 -8.30
C ASN A 15 -54.05 19.71 -7.68
N ASP A 16 -54.35 19.26 -6.45
CA ASP A 16 -53.61 18.18 -5.79
C ASP A 16 -53.80 16.84 -6.53
N LYS A 17 -55.01 16.53 -6.98
CA LYS A 17 -55.27 15.33 -7.82
C LYS A 17 -54.53 15.37 -9.16
N GLN A 18 -54.46 16.54 -9.79
CA GLN A 18 -53.71 16.72 -11.04
C GLN A 18 -52.19 16.60 -10.82
N ALA A 19 -51.67 17.11 -9.70
CA ALA A 19 -50.28 16.95 -9.31
C ALA A 19 -49.93 15.47 -9.03
N GLU A 20 -50.78 14.74 -8.31
CA GLU A 20 -50.60 13.30 -8.09
C GLU A 20 -50.65 12.50 -9.40
N ALA A 21 -51.58 12.81 -10.30
CA ALA A 21 -51.66 12.16 -11.61
C ALA A 21 -50.41 12.43 -12.46
N LEU A 22 -49.86 13.64 -12.40
CA LEU A 22 -48.63 14.01 -13.07
C LEU A 22 -47.42 13.28 -12.48
N ILE A 23 -47.31 13.21 -11.15
CA ILE A 23 -46.24 12.45 -10.47
C ILE A 23 -46.33 10.96 -10.82
N ALA A 24 -47.51 10.37 -10.82
CA ALA A 24 -47.73 8.97 -11.19
C ALA A 24 -47.34 8.69 -12.65
N ALA A 25 -47.59 9.64 -13.57
CA ALA A 25 -47.20 9.52 -14.97
C ALA A 25 -45.69 9.73 -15.21
N LEU A 26 -45.04 10.56 -14.39
CA LEU A 26 -43.62 10.88 -14.52
C LEU A 26 -42.70 9.87 -13.80
N ALA A 27 -43.14 9.31 -12.67
CA ALA A 27 -42.38 8.33 -11.89
C ALA A 27 -41.79 7.17 -12.73
N PRO A 28 -42.55 6.48 -13.61
CA PRO A 28 -41.98 5.41 -14.42
C PRO A 28 -40.96 5.92 -15.44
N LYS A 29 -41.16 7.11 -16.02
CA LYS A 29 -40.20 7.71 -16.98
C LYS A 29 -38.90 8.14 -16.31
N ILE A 30 -39.00 8.65 -15.08
CA ILE A 30 -37.83 8.99 -14.26
C ILE A 30 -37.07 7.72 -13.89
N ALA A 31 -37.77 6.65 -13.50
CA ALA A 31 -37.15 5.35 -13.22
C ALA A 31 -36.45 4.77 -14.46
N GLU A 32 -37.10 4.77 -15.63
CA GLU A 32 -36.49 4.33 -16.89
C GLU A 32 -35.26 5.15 -17.30
N ALA A 33 -35.23 6.44 -16.98
CA ALA A 33 -34.08 7.30 -17.29
C ALA A 33 -32.92 7.13 -16.30
N ILE A 34 -33.21 6.93 -15.01
CA ILE A 34 -32.19 6.88 -13.95
C ILE A 34 -31.61 5.47 -13.79
N LEU A 35 -32.42 4.41 -13.93
CA LEU A 35 -31.94 3.04 -13.73
C LEU A 35 -30.74 2.67 -14.61
N PRO A 36 -30.69 3.01 -15.92
CA PRO A 36 -29.50 2.76 -16.74
C PRO A 36 -28.25 3.49 -16.23
N GLN A 37 -28.40 4.74 -15.76
CA GLN A 37 -27.29 5.52 -15.23
C GLN A 37 -26.74 4.94 -13.94
N ILE A 38 -27.62 4.43 -13.06
CA ILE A 38 -27.22 3.72 -11.85
C ILE A 38 -26.46 2.44 -12.22
N THR A 39 -26.98 1.64 -13.15
CA THR A 39 -26.32 0.41 -13.60
C THR A 39 -24.94 0.70 -14.18
N GLU A 40 -24.82 1.67 -15.08
CA GLU A 40 -23.54 2.05 -15.71
C GLU A 40 -22.52 2.56 -14.66
N SER A 41 -22.98 3.36 -13.70
CA SER A 41 -22.15 3.84 -12.59
C SER A 41 -21.65 2.69 -11.71
N VAL A 42 -22.53 1.74 -11.35
CA VAL A 42 -22.18 0.56 -10.56
C VAL A 42 -21.22 -0.35 -11.33
N GLU A 43 -21.46 -0.61 -12.60
CA GLU A 43 -20.54 -1.41 -13.43
C GLU A 43 -19.16 -0.76 -13.55
N THR A 44 -19.11 0.56 -13.71
CA THR A 44 -17.85 1.32 -13.77
C THR A 44 -17.08 1.21 -12.45
N GLN A 45 -17.79 1.37 -11.33
CA GLN A 45 -17.19 1.21 -10.00
C GLN A 45 -16.67 -0.21 -9.77
N ILE A 46 -17.46 -1.24 -10.11
CA ILE A 46 -17.06 -2.64 -9.98
C ILE A 46 -15.82 -2.93 -10.84
N LYS A 47 -15.79 -2.48 -12.10
CA LYS A 47 -14.61 -2.62 -12.98
C LYS A 47 -13.38 -1.95 -12.35
N GLY A 48 -13.53 -0.73 -11.84
CA GLY A 48 -12.45 -0.01 -11.16
C GLY A 48 -11.94 -0.73 -9.90
N VAL A 49 -12.84 -1.37 -9.14
CA VAL A 49 -12.46 -2.19 -7.97
C VAL A 49 -11.70 -3.44 -8.39
N VAL A 50 -12.15 -4.15 -9.43
CA VAL A 50 -11.47 -5.33 -9.98
C VAL A 50 -10.06 -4.97 -10.44
N THR A 51 -9.91 -3.92 -11.26
CA THR A 51 -8.58 -3.48 -11.73
C THR A 51 -7.64 -3.12 -10.58
N LYS A 52 -8.14 -2.41 -9.56
CA LYS A 52 -7.31 -2.08 -8.38
C LYS A 52 -6.92 -3.32 -7.57
N ASN A 53 -7.82 -4.29 -7.45
CA ASN A 53 -7.49 -5.55 -6.78
C ASN A 53 -6.41 -6.31 -7.54
N ASP A 54 -6.50 -6.40 -8.86
CA ASP A 54 -5.48 -7.04 -9.70
C ASP A 54 -4.13 -6.33 -9.55
N GLU A 55 -4.09 -5.00 -9.59
CA GLU A 55 -2.87 -4.23 -9.34
C GLU A 55 -2.27 -4.45 -7.95
N LEU A 56 -3.11 -4.54 -6.91
CA LEU A 56 -2.67 -4.78 -5.54
C LEU A 56 -2.13 -6.20 -5.37
N LEU A 57 -2.78 -7.18 -5.97
CA LEU A 57 -2.32 -8.57 -5.99
C LEU A 57 -0.98 -8.68 -6.72
N ASP A 58 -0.82 -7.99 -7.86
CA ASP A 58 0.44 -7.92 -8.59
C ASP A 58 1.55 -7.25 -7.77
N LYS A 59 1.25 -6.15 -7.09
CA LYS A 59 2.21 -5.48 -6.19
C LYS A 59 2.60 -6.40 -5.04
N LEU A 60 1.66 -7.13 -4.45
CA LEU A 60 1.93 -8.07 -3.37
C LEU A 60 2.76 -9.26 -3.86
N ALA A 61 2.46 -9.79 -5.05
CA ALA A 61 3.22 -10.84 -5.69
C ALA A 61 4.66 -10.39 -5.98
N LYS A 62 4.83 -9.19 -6.55
CA LYS A 62 6.15 -8.58 -6.77
C LYS A 62 6.91 -8.33 -5.47
N GLN A 63 6.25 -7.85 -4.42
CA GLN A 63 6.89 -7.64 -3.12
C GLN A 63 7.35 -8.95 -2.47
N LYS A 64 6.62 -10.05 -2.67
CA LYS A 64 7.04 -11.39 -2.23
C LYS A 64 8.13 -11.98 -3.11
N ALA A 65 8.12 -11.67 -4.40
CA ALA A 65 9.12 -12.13 -5.38
C ALA A 65 10.40 -11.29 -5.36
N ASP A 66 10.34 -10.05 -4.89
CA ASP A 66 11.52 -9.23 -4.61
C ASP A 66 12.30 -9.93 -3.50
N ASP A 67 13.34 -10.63 -3.94
CA ASP A 67 14.39 -11.42 -3.28
C ASP A 67 15.07 -10.78 -2.06
N ASN A 68 14.53 -9.74 -1.46
CA ASN A 68 15.05 -9.16 -0.24
C ASN A 68 15.09 -10.20 0.88
N HIS A 69 14.13 -11.14 0.94
CA HIS A 69 14.18 -12.19 1.96
C HIS A 69 15.31 -13.20 1.70
N SER A 70 15.46 -13.69 0.46
CA SER A 70 16.54 -14.62 0.09
C SER A 70 17.92 -13.97 0.22
N LYS A 71 18.06 -12.70 -0.20
CA LYS A 71 19.29 -11.91 -0.04
C LYS A 71 19.59 -11.58 1.41
N LEU A 72 18.59 -11.27 2.24
CA LEU A 72 18.78 -11.05 3.68
C LEU A 72 19.19 -12.34 4.39
N LEU A 73 18.58 -13.47 4.04
CA LEU A 73 18.97 -14.77 4.58
C LEU A 73 20.40 -15.13 4.17
N ALA A 74 20.77 -14.97 2.89
CA ALA A 74 22.13 -15.20 2.42
C ALA A 74 23.14 -14.25 3.07
N ALA A 75 22.78 -12.98 3.25
CA ALA A 75 23.64 -12.01 3.96
C ALA A 75 23.80 -12.37 5.44
N ALA A 76 22.72 -12.77 6.13
CA ALA A 76 22.77 -13.20 7.51
C ALA A 76 23.60 -14.49 7.68
N GLU A 77 23.44 -15.46 6.78
CA GLU A 77 24.23 -16.68 6.75
C GLU A 77 25.71 -16.39 6.50
N SER A 78 26.03 -15.50 5.56
CA SER A 78 27.42 -15.07 5.30
C SER A 78 28.06 -14.39 6.52
N GLN A 79 27.30 -13.57 7.26
CA GLN A 79 27.78 -12.92 8.49
C GLN A 79 27.96 -13.93 9.63
N TYR A 80 27.08 -14.93 9.72
CA TYR A 80 27.20 -16.00 10.70
C TYR A 80 28.46 -16.84 10.44
N GLN A 81 28.66 -17.30 9.20
CA GLN A 81 29.83 -18.08 8.78
C GLN A 81 31.13 -17.30 8.99
N ALA A 82 31.16 -16.00 8.68
CA ALA A 82 32.34 -15.15 8.90
C ALA A 82 32.72 -14.97 10.38
N ARG A 83 31.86 -15.38 11.32
CA ARG A 83 32.07 -15.30 12.77
C ARG A 83 32.25 -16.67 13.43
N LEU A 84 32.23 -17.75 12.66
CA LEU A 84 32.61 -19.05 13.19
C LEU A 84 34.14 -19.10 13.34
N ASP A 85 34.61 -19.67 14.44
CA ASP A 85 36.02 -20.01 14.60
C ASP A 85 36.38 -21.33 13.90
N GLY A 86 37.66 -21.71 13.94
CA GLY A 86 38.14 -22.94 13.31
C GLY A 86 37.51 -24.24 13.86
N ASN A 87 36.78 -24.16 14.97
CA ASN A 87 36.03 -25.28 15.57
C ASN A 87 34.51 -25.17 15.33
N GLY A 88 34.06 -24.18 14.54
CA GLY A 88 32.65 -23.96 14.24
C GLY A 88 31.85 -23.31 15.36
N LEU A 89 32.51 -22.71 16.37
CA LEU A 89 31.82 -21.95 17.41
C LEU A 89 31.62 -20.50 16.98
N TYR A 90 30.40 -19.99 17.19
CA TYR A 90 30.07 -18.60 16.91
C TYR A 90 30.76 -17.65 17.90
N GLN A 91 31.60 -16.77 17.37
CA GLN A 91 32.23 -15.70 18.14
C GLN A 91 31.36 -14.43 18.07
N GLY A 92 30.62 -14.18 19.15
CA GLY A 92 29.94 -12.91 19.34
C GLY A 92 30.94 -11.77 19.48
N ARG A 93 30.62 -10.59 18.94
CA ARG A 93 31.42 -9.38 19.16
C ARG A 93 31.47 -9.06 20.65
N LYS A 94 32.67 -8.94 21.19
CA LYS A 94 32.90 -8.38 22.51
C LYS A 94 32.89 -6.85 22.42
N PRO A 95 32.41 -6.15 23.46
CA PRO A 95 32.54 -4.69 23.53
C PRO A 95 34.01 -4.28 23.36
N GLY A 96 34.29 -3.42 22.37
CA GLY A 96 35.65 -2.97 22.04
C GLY A 96 36.33 -3.74 20.90
N ASP A 97 35.68 -4.74 20.30
CA ASP A 97 36.23 -5.44 19.14
C ASP A 97 36.36 -4.50 17.92
N SER A 98 37.49 -4.62 17.21
CA SER A 98 37.74 -3.91 15.96
C SER A 98 36.76 -4.31 14.85
N ILE A 99 36.39 -3.37 14.00
CA ILE A 99 35.73 -3.69 12.72
C ILE A 99 36.78 -4.29 11.80
N LYS A 100 36.55 -5.51 11.32
CA LYS A 100 37.49 -6.20 10.41
C LYS A 100 37.05 -6.07 8.96
N ILE A 101 37.96 -5.69 8.07
CA ILE A 101 37.77 -5.67 6.60
C ILE A 101 38.86 -6.49 5.93
N LYS A 102 38.49 -7.33 4.94
CA LYS A 102 39.47 -8.11 4.17
C LYS A 102 40.37 -7.18 3.34
N LYS A 103 41.63 -7.58 3.13
CA LYS A 103 42.62 -6.81 2.35
C LYS A 103 42.18 -6.56 0.90
N SER A 104 41.43 -7.46 0.28
CA SER A 104 40.81 -7.27 -1.03
C SER A 104 39.77 -6.15 -1.00
N ASP A 105 38.90 -6.14 0.01
CA ASP A 105 37.83 -5.16 0.15
C ASP A 105 38.35 -3.79 0.59
N ALA A 106 39.43 -3.75 1.38
CA ALA A 106 40.12 -2.52 1.75
C ALA A 106 40.73 -1.77 0.55
N ARG A 107 40.93 -2.44 -0.60
CA ARG A 107 41.36 -1.81 -1.85
C ARG A 107 40.22 -1.10 -2.58
N SER A 108 38.96 -1.41 -2.23
CA SER A 108 37.80 -0.71 -2.76
C SER A 108 37.51 0.55 -1.93
N VAL A 109 37.50 1.71 -2.60
CA VAL A 109 37.28 2.99 -1.94
C VAL A 109 35.92 3.07 -1.25
N SER A 110 34.85 2.55 -1.85
CA SER A 110 33.52 2.57 -1.22
C SER A 110 33.46 1.66 0.00
N LYS A 111 33.90 0.40 -0.14
CA LYS A 111 33.90 -0.58 0.97
C LYS A 111 34.75 -0.14 2.15
N TYR A 112 35.92 0.47 1.87
CA TYR A 112 36.77 1.02 2.92
C TYR A 112 36.11 2.19 3.65
N ARG A 113 35.49 3.13 2.92
CA ARG A 113 34.78 4.27 3.52
C ARG A 113 33.59 3.83 4.38
N GLU A 114 32.83 2.85 3.90
CA GLU A 114 31.71 2.27 4.64
C GLU A 114 32.19 1.61 5.94
N ALA A 115 33.25 0.81 5.87
CA ALA A 115 33.81 0.16 7.06
C ALA A 115 34.42 1.18 8.05
N LYS A 116 35.06 2.24 7.55
CA LYS A 116 35.59 3.34 8.39
C LYS A 116 34.48 4.11 9.10
N ALA A 117 33.39 4.43 8.39
CA ALA A 117 32.24 5.10 8.97
C ALA A 117 31.56 4.23 10.04
N LEU A 118 31.49 2.92 9.83
CA LEU A 118 30.96 1.98 10.81
C LEU A 118 31.84 1.91 12.07
N ALA A 119 33.17 1.86 11.89
CA ALA A 119 34.14 1.86 12.98
C ALA A 119 34.07 3.15 13.82
N GLU A 120 33.99 4.31 13.15
CA GLU A 120 33.82 5.61 13.80
C GLU A 120 32.49 5.70 14.58
N LYS A 121 31.39 5.21 14.00
CA LYS A 121 30.06 5.17 14.64
C LYS A 121 30.03 4.28 15.88
N GLU A 122 30.71 3.13 15.83
CA GLU A 122 30.79 2.19 16.95
C GLU A 122 31.91 2.56 17.96
N GLY A 123 32.72 3.59 17.67
CA GLY A 123 33.80 4.05 18.55
C GLY A 123 34.94 3.05 18.69
N VAL A 124 35.13 2.17 17.71
CA VAL A 124 36.11 1.07 17.72
C VAL A 124 37.08 1.20 16.53
N PRO A 125 38.30 0.64 16.61
CA PRO A 125 39.26 0.73 15.52
C PRO A 125 38.86 -0.14 14.31
N LEU A 126 39.26 0.29 13.11
CA LEU A 126 39.17 -0.51 11.88
C LEU A 126 40.47 -1.31 11.69
N GLU A 127 40.34 -2.62 11.48
CA GLU A 127 41.45 -3.56 11.27
C GLU A 127 41.36 -4.20 9.87
N ILE A 128 42.47 -4.18 9.13
CA ILE A 128 42.55 -4.83 7.81
C ILE A 128 43.13 -6.24 8.00
N VAL A 129 42.32 -7.25 7.76
CA VAL A 129 42.70 -8.66 7.88
C VAL A 129 43.11 -9.25 6.53
N ALA A 130 43.89 -10.33 6.56
CA ALA A 130 44.32 -11.04 5.35
C ALA A 130 43.12 -11.57 4.54
N ASN A 131 43.33 -11.82 3.25
CA ASN A 131 42.38 -12.56 2.45
C ASN A 131 42.63 -14.04 2.71
N ASP A 132 41.86 -14.63 3.63
CA ASP A 132 41.60 -16.07 3.56
C ASP A 132 40.73 -16.36 2.32
#